data_AF-A0A1Y0N0V1-F1
#
_entry.id   AF-A0A1Y0N0V1-F1
#
_cell.length_a   1.000
_cell.length_b   1.000
_cell.length_c   1.000
_cell.angle_alpha   90.00
_cell.angle_beta   90.00
_cell.angle_gamma   90.00
#
_symmetry.space_group_name_H-M   'P 1'
#
loop_
_entity.id
_entity.type
_entity.pdbx_description
1 polymer ?
#
loop_
_entity_poly.entity_id
_entity_poly.type
_entity_poly.pdbx_seq_one_letter_code
_entity_poly.pdbx_strand_id
1 'polypeptide(L)' 'MKFIELHLGSYIISHGYDKNNNEIIVHIPADNFAKKLIAVSRIKSLSEKYVLTDYVDGRWIYWEYKEDFEEVKKLLNK' A
#
# COMPACT_ATOMS: atom_id res chain seq x y z
N MET A 1 15.71 -11.71 3.58
CA MET A 1 14.52 -10.92 3.14
C MET A 1 14.00 -10.14 4.34
N LYS A 2 13.71 -8.84 4.18
CA LYS A 2 13.19 -7.98 5.25
C LYS A 2 11.66 -7.84 5.13
N PHE A 3 10.97 -7.92 6.27
CA PHE A 3 9.51 -7.77 6.36
C PHE A 3 9.16 -6.80 7.49
N ILE A 4 8.01 -6.15 7.37
CA ILE A 4 7.39 -5.35 8.42
C ILE A 4 5.93 -5.78 8.62
N GLU A 5 5.44 -5.70 9.86
CA GLU A 5 4.02 -5.90 10.17
C GLU A 5 3.34 -4.54 10.23
N LEU A 6 2.22 -4.40 9.51
CA LEU A 6 1.35 -3.22 9.54
C LEU A 6 -0.09 -3.67 9.68
N HIS A 7 -0.95 -2.81 10.23
CA HIS A 7 -2.39 -2.99 10.16
C HIS A 7 -2.90 -2.27 8.92
N LEU A 8 -3.44 -3.02 7.96
CA LEU A 8 -3.94 -2.48 6.70
C LEU A 8 -5.47 -2.51 6.65
N GLY A 9 -6.04 -1.45 6.09
CA GLY A 9 -7.48 -1.25 5.95
C GLY A 9 -7.93 -1.30 4.50
N SER A 10 -8.76 -0.33 4.12
CA SER A 10 -9.21 -0.19 2.74
C SER A 10 -8.03 0.02 1.80
N TYR A 11 -8.21 -0.31 0.53
CA TYR A 11 -7.14 -0.16 -0.44
C TYR A 11 -7.65 0.21 -1.82
N ILE A 12 -6.75 0.80 -2.60
CA ILE A 12 -7.02 1.25 -3.96
C ILE A 12 -6.10 0.48 -4.90
N ILE A 13 -6.68 -0.20 -5.88
CA ILE A 13 -5.92 -0.86 -6.95
C ILE A 13 -5.85 0.10 -8.14
N SER A 14 -4.64 0.43 -8.58
CA SER A 14 -4.43 1.14 -9.86
C SER A 14 -4.15 0.12 -10.97
N HIS A 15 -4.96 0.19 -12.04
CA HIS A 15 -4.92 -0.67 -13.20
C HIS A 15 -4.24 -0.01 -14.42
N GLY A 16 -3.59 1.15 -14.23
CA GLY A 16 -3.02 1.95 -15.31
C GLY A 16 -4.02 2.98 -15.86
N TYR A 17 -3.91 3.32 -17.15
CA TYR A 17 -4.71 4.37 -17.77
C TYR A 17 -5.62 3.81 -18.86
N ASP A 18 -6.79 4.41 -19.02
CA ASP A 18 -7.70 4.14 -20.14
C ASP A 18 -7.20 4.78 -21.45
N LYS A 19 -7.94 4.54 -22.54
CA LYS A 19 -7.63 5.12 -23.87
C LYS A 19 -7.65 6.65 -23.92
N ASN A 20 -8.21 7.30 -22.92
CA ASN A 20 -8.30 8.77 -22.80
C ASN A 20 -7.27 9.32 -21.80
N ASN A 21 -6.33 8.48 -21.34
CA ASN A 21 -5.31 8.83 -20.35
C ASN A 21 -5.89 9.16 -18.96
N ASN A 22 -7.06 8.61 -18.59
CA ASN A 22 -7.58 8.67 -17.23
C ASN A 22 -7.13 7.45 -16.44
N GLU A 23 -6.75 7.63 -15.18
CA GLU A 23 -6.34 6.52 -14.32
C GLU A 23 -7.53 5.61 -13.98
N ILE A 24 -7.34 4.30 -14.13
CA ILE A 24 -8.33 3.28 -13.79
C ILE A 24 -8.03 2.80 -12.37
N ILE A 25 -8.77 3.34 -11.40
CA ILE A 25 -8.65 2.99 -9.98
C ILE A 25 -9.90 2.27 -9.47
N VAL A 26 -9.70 1.31 -8.57
CA VAL A 26 -10.78 0.59 -7.89
C VAL A 26 -10.57 0.69 -6.38
N HIS A 27 -11.56 1.23 -5.68
CA HIS A 27 -11.59 1.28 -4.22
C HIS A 27 -12.19 0.00 -3.67
N ILE A 28 -11.45 -0.68 -2.80
CA ILE A 28 -11.91 -1.86 -2.07
C ILE A 28 -12.02 -1.47 -0.59
N PRO A 29 -13.23 -1.28 -0.06
CA PRO A 29 -13.43 -0.94 1.34
C PRO A 29 -13.10 -2.15 2.24
N ALA A 30 -12.59 -1.87 3.43
CA ALA A 30 -12.46 -2.84 4.50
C ALA A 30 -13.17 -2.33 5.76
N ASP A 31 -13.93 -3.21 6.43
CA ASP A 31 -14.66 -2.83 7.65
C ASP A 31 -13.72 -2.53 8.82
N ASN A 32 -12.55 -3.18 8.86
CA ASN A 32 -11.57 -3.04 9.92
C ASN A 32 -10.15 -3.17 9.38
N PHE A 33 -9.20 -2.59 10.11
CA PHE A 33 -7.78 -2.81 9.86
C PHE A 33 -7.36 -4.20 10.34
N ALA A 34 -6.69 -4.96 9.46
CA ALA A 34 -6.16 -6.28 9.77
C ALA A 34 -4.62 -6.27 9.74
N LYS A 35 -3.99 -7.03 10.63
CA LYS A 35 -2.54 -7.20 10.62
C LYS A 35 -2.08 -7.96 9.38
N LYS A 36 -1.03 -7.45 8.75
CA LYS A 36 -0.41 -8.07 7.57
C LYS A 36 1.10 -7.93 7.64
N LEU A 37 1.80 -9.02 7.35
CA LEU A 37 3.25 -9.03 7.14
C LEU A 37 3.54 -8.70 5.67
N ILE A 38 4.32 -7.64 5.42
CA ILE A 38 4.62 -7.13 4.08
C ILE A 38 6.12 -7.17 3.84
N ALA A 39 6.52 -7.67 2.67
CA ALA A 39 7.91 -7.62 2.25
C ALA A 39 8.33 -6.18 1.93
N VAL A 40 9.43 -5.71 2.54
CA VAL A 40 9.92 -4.34 2.35
C VAL A 40 10.25 -4.06 0.88
N SER A 41 10.74 -5.07 0.15
CA SER A 41 11.07 -4.96 -1.27
C SER A 41 9.89 -4.63 -2.19
N ARG A 42 8.65 -4.82 -1.71
CA ARG A 42 7.43 -4.51 -2.47
C ARG A 42 6.95 -3.08 -2.26
N ILE A 43 7.41 -2.42 -1.20
CA ILE A 43 7.00 -1.06 -0.85
C ILE A 43 7.71 -0.09 -1.79
N LYS A 44 6.92 0.72 -2.50
CA LYS A 44 7.41 1.73 -3.45
C LYS A 44 7.46 3.11 -2.82
N SER A 45 6.51 3.42 -1.95
CA SER A 45 6.46 4.68 -1.22
C SER A 45 5.61 4.55 0.04
N LEU A 46 5.83 5.49 0.97
CA LEU A 46 5.07 5.66 2.19
C LEU A 46 4.59 7.12 2.24
N SER A 47 3.33 7.33 2.61
CA SER A 47 2.71 8.62 2.87
C SER A 47 2.01 8.58 4.22
N GLU A 48 1.47 9.70 4.71
CA GLU A 48 0.78 9.75 6.00
C GLU A 48 -0.40 8.78 6.12
N LYS A 49 -1.13 8.53 5.01
CA LYS A 49 -2.33 7.67 5.01
C LYS A 49 -2.15 6.35 4.28
N TYR A 50 -1.21 6.27 3.34
CA TYR A 50 -1.06 5.11 2.47
C TYR A 50 0.36 4.57 2.41
N VAL A 51 0.47 3.24 2.33
CA VAL A 51 1.66 2.55 1.84
C VAL A 51 1.39 2.02 0.43
N LEU A 52 2.27 2.39 -0.52
CA LEU A 52 2.17 1.92 -1.91
C LEU A 52 3.00 0.66 -2.08
N THR A 53 2.38 -0.38 -2.64
CA THR A 53 3.04 -1.66 -2.91
C THR A 53 2.86 -2.08 -4.36
N ASP A 54 3.85 -2.77 -4.92
CA ASP A 54 3.60 -3.56 -6.12
C ASP A 54 2.74 -4.79 -5.85
N TYR A 55 2.05 -5.25 -6.89
CA TYR A 55 1.14 -6.38 -6.86
C TYR A 55 1.29 -7.24 -8.12
N VAL A 56 0.50 -8.32 -8.16
CA VAL A 56 0.43 -9.25 -9.28
C VAL A 56 0.16 -8.48 -10.58
N ASP A 57 0.79 -8.93 -11.67
CA ASP A 57 0.68 -8.36 -13.02
C ASP A 57 1.07 -6.88 -13.13
N GLY A 58 2.04 -6.44 -12.32
CA GLY A 58 2.59 -5.08 -12.39
C GLY A 58 1.67 -3.99 -11.85
N ARG A 59 0.53 -4.36 -11.25
CA ARG A 59 -0.40 -3.41 -10.63
C ARG A 59 0.17 -2.82 -9.36
N TRP A 60 -0.30 -1.64 -9.00
CA TRP A 60 0.03 -1.00 -7.74
C TRP A 60 -1.18 -0.95 -6.82
N ILE A 61 -0.92 -1.10 -5.52
CA ILE A 61 -1.96 -1.00 -4.49
C ILE A 61 -1.54 0.02 -3.45
N TYR A 62 -2.41 1.00 -3.21
CA TYR A 62 -2.37 1.90 -2.08
C TYR A 62 -3.15 1.27 -0.93
N TRP A 63 -2.47 0.91 0.16
CA TRP A 63 -3.11 0.40 1.36
C TRP A 63 -3.23 1.50 2.39
N GLU A 64 -4.44 1.73 2.90
CA GLU A 64 -4.58 2.46 4.15
C GLU A 64 -3.86 1.68 5.26
N TYR A 65 -3.14 2.40 6.11
CA TYR A 65 -2.53 1.84 7.32
C TYR A 65 -2.82 2.77 8.51
N LYS A 66 -2.67 2.27 9.74
CA LYS A 66 -3.06 3.03 10.95
C LYS A 66 -1.91 3.37 11.89
N GLU A 67 -0.73 2.83 11.63
CA GLU A 67 0.48 3.14 12.39
C GLU A 67 0.89 4.61 12.21
N ASP A 68 1.73 5.10 13.11
CA ASP A 68 2.37 6.40 12.96
C ASP A 68 3.36 6.39 11.78
N PHE A 69 3.30 7.44 10.96
CA PHE A 69 4.16 7.56 9.77
C PHE A 69 5.65 7.52 10.11
N GLU A 70 6.08 8.22 11.17
CA GLU A 70 7.49 8.29 11.53
C GLU A 70 7.99 6.98 12.13
N GLU A 71 7.14 6.22 12.82
CA GLU A 71 7.44 4.86 13.25
C GLU A 71 7.66 3.91 12.05
N VAL A 72 6.75 3.92 11.07
CA VAL A 72 6.89 3.07 9.87
C VAL A 72 8.11 3.47 9.04
N LYS A 73 8.35 4.77 8.86
CA LYS A 73 9.53 5.29 8.15
C LYS A 73 10.84 4.86 8.80
N LYS A 74 10.91 4.83 10.15
CA LYS A 74 12.08 4.29 10.87
C LYS A 74 12.26 2.80 10.65
N LEU A 75 11.19 2.02 10.52
CA LEU A 75 11.28 0.58 10.22
C LEU A 75 11.82 0.33 8.80
N LEU A 76 11.45 1.17 7.84
CA LEU A 76 11.88 1.06 6.44
C LEU A 76 13.32 1.51 6.19
N ASN A 77 13.84 2.45 6.98
CA ASN A 77 15.20 3.00 6.83
C ASN A 77 16.29 2.29 7.68
N LYS A 78 15.97 1.12 8.26
CA LYS A 78 16.94 0.21 8.91
C LYS A 78 17.45 -0.83 7.93
#